data_AF-A0A7J3CT50-F1
#
_entry.id   AF-A0A7J3CT50-F1
#
_cell.length_a   1.000
_cell.length_b   1.000
_cell.length_c   1.000
_cell.angle_alpha   90.00
_cell.angle_beta   90.00
_cell.angle_gamma   90.00
#
_symmetry.space_group_name_H-M   'P 1'
#
loop_
_entity.id
_entity.type
_entity.pdbx_description
1 polymer ?
#
loop_
_entity_poly.entity_id
_entity_poly.type
_entity_poly.pdbx_seq_one_letter_code
_entity_poly.pdbx_strand_id
1 'polypeptide(L)'
;MGKKPRGRERLVQCDACGRRIPKDKSVTIDSVTVYDTEFKGLTEEEKQNEVRTVVYGSKTYCISCAKHRRIFEKKKQQLQRKNKKDFEF
;
A
#
# COMPACT_ATOMS: atom_id res chain seq x y z
N MET A 1 -5.88 -18.62 8.74
CA MET A 1 -6.44 -18.40 7.39
C MET A 1 -6.23 -19.67 6.58
N GLY A 2 -7.16 -20.62 6.73
CA GLY A 2 -7.12 -21.90 6.02
C GLY A 2 -7.77 -21.76 4.66
N LYS A 3 -7.12 -22.30 3.61
CA LYS A 3 -7.68 -22.36 2.27
C LYS A 3 -8.98 -23.18 2.33
N LYS A 4 -10.12 -22.54 2.02
CA LYS A 4 -11.31 -23.28 1.55
C LYS A 4 -10.89 -24.07 0.29
N PRO A 5 -11.50 -25.22 -0.04
CA PRO A 5 -11.15 -26.01 -1.22
C PRO A 5 -11.52 -25.24 -2.50
N ARG A 6 -10.68 -24.27 -2.84
CA ARG A 6 -10.62 -23.55 -4.10
C ARG A 6 -9.40 -24.13 -4.79
N GLY A 7 -9.51 -24.45 -6.08
CA GLY A 7 -8.46 -25.12 -6.85
C GLY A 7 -7.15 -24.32 -6.98
N ARG A 8 -6.55 -24.31 -8.17
CA ARG A 8 -5.28 -23.59 -8.37
C ARG A 8 -5.50 -22.07 -8.43
N GLU A 9 -4.88 -21.34 -7.50
CA GLU A 9 -4.91 -19.88 -7.47
C GLU A 9 -3.94 -19.25 -8.47
N ARG A 10 -4.28 -18.02 -8.89
CA ARG A 10 -3.42 -17.18 -9.72
C ARG A 10 -2.14 -16.82 -8.97
N LEU A 11 -1.02 -16.89 -9.67
CA LEU A 11 0.29 -16.46 -9.19
C LEU A 11 0.47 -14.97 -9.48
N VAL A 12 0.96 -14.22 -8.50
CA VAL A 12 1.33 -12.81 -8.58
C VAL A 12 2.83 -12.66 -8.39
N GLN A 13 3.41 -11.63 -8.99
CA GLN A 13 4.84 -11.36 -8.89
C GLN A 13 5.12 -10.41 -7.72
N CYS A 14 6.18 -10.67 -6.96
CA CYS A 14 6.66 -9.76 -5.93
C CYS A 14 7.40 -8.57 -6.54
N ASP A 15 7.03 -7.34 -6.20
CA ASP A 15 7.64 -6.12 -6.73
C ASP A 15 9.09 -5.90 -6.25
N ALA A 16 9.50 -6.55 -5.16
CA ALA A 16 10.85 -6.40 -4.61
C ALA A 16 11.85 -7.43 -5.12
N CYS A 17 11.44 -8.69 -5.27
CA CYS A 17 12.34 -9.80 -5.60
C CYS A 17 11.95 -10.58 -6.86
N GLY A 18 10.84 -10.24 -7.51
CA GLY A 18 10.38 -10.89 -8.74
C GLY A 18 9.85 -12.32 -8.59
N ARG A 19 9.85 -12.89 -7.37
CA ARG A 19 9.34 -14.25 -7.14
C ARG A 19 7.83 -14.33 -7.40
N ARG A 20 7.37 -15.44 -7.99
CA ARG A 20 5.93 -15.74 -8.17
C ARG A 20 5.37 -16.38 -6.89
N ILE A 21 4.34 -15.78 -6.31
CA ILE A 21 3.66 -16.26 -5.10
C ILE A 21 2.17 -16.40 -5.41
N PRO A 22 1.45 -17.39 -4.85
CA PRO A 22 0.00 -17.41 -4.95
C PRO A 22 -0.63 -16.17 -4.31
N LYS A 23 -1.66 -15.59 -4.96
CA LYS A 23 -2.30 -14.35 -4.55
C LYS A 23 -2.74 -14.34 -3.08
N ASP A 24 -3.29 -15.44 -2.58
CA ASP A 24 -3.75 -15.60 -1.19
C ASP A 24 -2.63 -15.46 -0.15
N LYS A 25 -1.41 -15.88 -0.49
CA LYS A 25 -0.25 -15.78 0.39
C LYS A 25 0.54 -14.47 0.18
N SER A 26 0.14 -13.64 -0.77
CA SER A 26 0.84 -12.39 -1.06
C SER A 26 0.40 -11.28 -0.12
N VAL A 27 1.30 -10.34 0.16
CA VAL A 27 1.01 -9.18 1.00
C VAL A 27 0.93 -7.95 0.12
N THR A 28 -0.28 -7.44 -0.07
CA THR A 28 -0.53 -6.22 -0.87
C THR A 28 -0.62 -4.99 0.04
N ILE A 29 0.03 -3.89 -0.33
CA ILE A 29 -0.10 -2.57 0.29
C ILE A 29 -0.56 -1.57 -0.76
N ASP A 30 -1.46 -0.69 -0.37
CA ASP A 30 -1.82 0.49 -1.16
C ASP A 30 -0.69 1.52 -1.06
N SER A 31 -0.15 1.91 -2.21
CA SER A 31 0.87 2.95 -2.32
C SER A 31 0.27 4.18 -2.96
N VAL A 32 0.30 5.29 -2.24
CA VAL A 32 -0.10 6.60 -2.76
C VAL A 32 1.17 7.34 -3.13
N THR A 33 1.27 7.77 -4.38
CA THR A 33 2.35 8.65 -4.85
C THR A 33 1.72 10.00 -5.15
N VAL A 34 2.21 11.03 -4.48
CA VAL A 34 1.79 12.41 -4.71
C VAL A 34 2.89 13.06 -5.53
N TYR A 35 2.54 13.56 -6.70
CA TYR A 35 3.43 14.35 -7.55
C TYR A 35 3.09 15.82 -7.34
N ASP A 36 4.07 16.54 -6.79
CA ASP A 36 4.02 17.98 -6.61
C ASP A 36 4.93 18.63 -7.67
N THR A 37 4.45 19.71 -8.27
CA THR A 37 5.22 20.54 -9.19
C THR A 37 5.87 21.64 -8.37
N GLU A 38 6.88 21.29 -7.56
CA GLU A 38 7.57 22.24 -6.68
C GLU A 38 8.23 23.36 -7.50
N PHE A 39 7.48 24.41 -7.78
CA PHE A 39 8.03 25.66 -8.26
C PHE A 39 8.65 26.37 -7.04
N LYS A 40 9.97 26.30 -6.93
CA LYS A 40 10.75 26.99 -5.90
C LYS A 40 10.64 28.52 -6.11
N GLY A 41 9.62 29.14 -5.51
CA GLY A 41 9.45 30.60 -5.55
C GLY A 41 8.05 31.16 -5.31
N LEU A 42 7.00 30.33 -5.16
CA LEU A 42 5.64 30.86 -5.08
C LEU A 42 5.24 31.34 -3.67
N THR A 43 4.37 32.36 -3.69
CA THR A 43 3.66 32.89 -2.52
C THR A 43 2.68 31.86 -1.94
N GLU A 44 2.25 32.03 -0.69
CA GLU A 44 1.37 31.06 -0.01
C GLU A 44 0.03 30.86 -0.72
N GLU A 45 -0.47 31.89 -1.40
CA GLU A 45 -1.74 31.87 -2.14
C GLU A 45 -1.65 30.99 -3.40
N GLU A 46 -0.53 31.00 -4.11
CA GLU A 46 -0.38 30.22 -5.33
C GLU A 46 -0.11 28.73 -5.04
N LYS A 47 0.46 28.40 -3.87
CA LYS A 47 0.58 27.01 -3.38
C LYS A 47 -0.77 26.35 -3.13
N GLN A 48 -1.81 27.13 -2.83
CA GLN A 48 -3.17 26.61 -2.65
C GLN A 48 -3.84 26.29 -3.99
N ASN A 49 -3.44 26.97 -5.07
CA ASN A 49 -3.90 26.70 -6.44
C ASN A 49 -3.06 25.64 -7.18
N GLU A 50 -2.07 25.05 -6.50
CA GLU A 50 -1.20 24.05 -7.10
C GLU A 50 -1.96 22.73 -7.33
N VAL A 51 -1.93 22.26 -8.59
CA VAL A 51 -2.56 21.00 -8.97
C VAL A 51 -1.68 19.84 -8.55
N ARG A 52 -2.00 19.24 -7.40
CA ARG A 52 -1.36 18.01 -6.93
C ARG A 52 -1.93 16.79 -7.65
N THR A 53 -1.07 16.02 -8.30
CA THR A 53 -1.50 14.77 -8.95
C THR A 53 -1.29 13.61 -7.98
N VAL A 54 -2.38 13.00 -7.55
CA VAL A 54 -2.36 11.84 -6.65
C VAL A 54 -2.59 10.56 -7.44
N VAL A 55 -1.60 9.66 -7.43
CA VAL A 55 -1.69 8.35 -8.08
C VAL A 55 -1.81 7.26 -7.03
N TYR A 56 -2.91 6.53 -7.08
CA TYR A 56 -3.16 5.36 -6.24
C TYR A 56 -2.68 4.10 -6.97
N GLY A 57 -1.67 3.45 -6.39
CA GLY A 57 -1.16 2.15 -6.83
C GLY A 57 -1.30 1.09 -5.74
N SER A 58 -1.10 -0.16 -6.11
CA SER A 58 -0.97 -1.26 -5.15
C SER A 58 0.34 -2.00 -5.41
N LYS A 59 1.08 -2.30 -4.33
CA LYS A 59 2.34 -3.04 -4.38
C LYS A 59 2.17 -4.39 -3.71
N THR A 60 2.61 -5.44 -4.36
CA THR A 60 2.49 -6.83 -3.91
C THR A 60 3.85 -7.41 -3.55
N TYR A 61 3.95 -7.97 -2.35
CA TYR A 61 5.19 -8.52 -1.81
C TYR A 61 5.05 -9.98 -1.40
N CYS A 62 6.18 -10.71 -1.43
CA CYS A 62 6.31 -12.01 -0.79
C CYS A 62 6.45 -11.85 0.74
N ILE A 63 6.16 -12.91 1.50
CA ILE A 63 6.25 -12.89 2.97
C ILE A 63 7.62 -12.42 3.46
N SER A 64 8.71 -12.90 2.85
CA SER A 64 10.07 -12.55 3.27
C SER A 64 10.38 -11.06 3.06
N CYS A 65 10.09 -10.53 1.86
CA CYS A 65 10.29 -9.10 1.57
C CYS A 65 9.37 -8.22 2.41
N ALA A 66 8.14 -8.66 2.67
CA ALA A 66 7.21 -7.96 3.56
C ALA A 66 7.76 -7.88 4.99
N LYS A 67 8.36 -8.94 5.52
CA LYS A 67 8.99 -8.94 6.85
C LYS A 67 10.19 -8.01 6.91
N HIS A 68 11.10 -8.11 5.93
CA HIS A 68 12.29 -7.26 5.86
C HIS A 68 11.94 -5.75 5.82
N ARG A 69 10.87 -5.40 5.11
CA ARG A 69 10.41 -4.00 4.96
C ARG A 69 9.45 -3.53 6.07
N ARG A 70 9.25 -4.32 7.14
CA ARG A 70 8.32 -4.04 8.26
C ARG A 70 6.89 -3.70 7.80
N ILE A 71 6.47 -4.31 6.70
CA ILE A 71 5.14 -4.07 6.09
C ILE A 71 4.01 -4.56 7.00
N PHE A 72 4.23 -5.65 7.73
CA PHE A 72 3.24 -6.21 8.66
C PHE A 72 2.95 -5.26 9.84
N GLU A 73 3.96 -4.56 10.35
CA GLU A 73 3.81 -3.58 11.44
C GLU A 73 2.95 -2.39 10.97
N LYS A 74 3.22 -1.88 9.76
CA LYS A 74 2.40 -0.82 9.14
C LYS A 74 0.95 -1.24 8.99
N LYS A 75 0.67 -2.45 8.50
CA LYS A 75 -0.70 -2.97 8.40
C LYS A 75 -1.38 -3.12 9.76
N LYS A 76 -0.65 -3.57 10.79
CA LYS A 76 -1.19 -3.66 12.16
C LYS A 76 -1.60 -2.28 12.68
N GLN A 77 -0.77 -1.26 12.47
CA GLN A 77 -1.08 0.12 12.85
C GLN A 77 -2.28 0.66 12.07
N GLN A 78 -2.37 0.39 10.77
CA GLN A 78 -3.53 0.78 9.95
C GLN A 78 -4.83 0.16 10.48
N LEU A 79 -4.81 -1.14 10.81
CA LEU A 79 -5.97 -1.83 11.38
C LEU A 79 -6.38 -1.23 12.74
N GLN A 80 -5.41 -0.93 13.60
CA GLN A 80 -5.68 -0.26 14.89
C GLN A 80 -6.31 1.12 14.71
N ARG A 81 -5.81 1.92 13.77
CA ARG A 81 -6.40 3.24 13.45
C ARG A 81 -7.83 3.11 12.94
N LYS A 82 -8.10 2.12 12.09
CA LYS A 82 -9.44 1.86 11.58
C LYS A 82 -10.39 1.48 12.72
N ASN A 83 -9.98 0.54 13.57
CA ASN A 83 -10.78 0.11 14.72
C ASN A 83 -11.09 1.27 15.67
N LYS A 84 -10.19 2.23 15.89
CA LYS A 84 -10.49 3.41 16.72
C LYS A 84 -11.60 4.29 16.12
N LYS A 85 -11.55 4.54 14.81
CA LYS A 85 -12.57 5.34 14.11
C LYS A 85 -13.95 4.69 14.14
N ASP A 86 -14.01 3.37 14.05
CA ASP A 86 -15.26 2.62 14.07
C ASP A 86 -15.94 2.63 15.47
N PHE A 87 -15.20 2.98 16.53
CA PHE A 87 -15.70 3.07 17.91
C PHE A 87 -16.01 4.51 18.38
N GLU A 88 -15.67 5.53 17.58
CA GLU A 88 -15.96 6.95 17.88
C GLU A 88 -17.32 7.42 17.31
N PHE A 89 -18.13 6.49 16.80
CA PHE A 89 -19.49 6.71 16.30
C PHE A 89 -20.55 6.05 17.20
#